data_AF-F0XXJ1-F1
#
_entry.id   AF-F0XXJ1-F1
#
_cell.length_a   1.000
_cell.length_b   1.000
_cell.length_c   1.000
_cell.angle_alpha   90.00
_cell.angle_beta   90.00
_cell.angle_gamma   90.00
#
_symmetry.space_group_name_H-M   'P 1'
#
loop_
_entity.id
_entity.type
_entity.pdbx_description
1 polymer ?
#
loop_
_entity_poly.entity_id
_entity_poly.type
_entity_poly.pdbx_seq_one_letter_code
_entity_poly.pdbx_strand_id
1 'polypeptide(L)'
;MRCGVQAKDAARLRWLADARRPAPSCFAGKLVGFDIQAKNDLGEDRSPPLDWPADWKRLLRLPDVRAVVFARTNVVKRCVSKAHVDVFYATCRTRKAVSADHRACLAAHRAAIDAPVAVDGADLARLAHNEGREWVDLMEKAGAAGGRPPLLVFYEALLRDPHRELKRFFAALGMGDRAVSAASGSLKITGDDLRTSVANFSGVEAALGAADPCFLGQLRDAESRVFDTICLAGGTSAFSKHGDASPTAYGY
;
A
#
# COMPACT_ATOMS: atom_id res chain seq x y z
N MET A 1 -5.03 26.10 -16.74
CA MET A 1 -5.80 24.88 -16.39
C MET A 1 -5.16 24.20 -15.18
N ARG A 2 -5.93 23.88 -14.14
CA ARG A 2 -5.45 23.16 -12.95
C ARG A 2 -5.27 21.67 -13.27
N CYS A 3 -4.07 21.13 -13.05
CA CYS A 3 -3.77 19.72 -13.22
C CYS A 3 -4.14 18.94 -11.96
N GLY A 4 -5.42 18.67 -11.77
CA GLY A 4 -5.90 17.58 -10.92
C GLY A 4 -6.59 16.58 -11.82
N VAL A 5 -6.09 15.35 -11.90
CA VAL A 5 -6.81 14.25 -12.55
C VAL A 5 -7.65 13.59 -11.48
N GLN A 6 -8.90 14.02 -11.34
CA GLN A 6 -9.91 13.18 -10.68
C GLN A 6 -10.43 12.18 -11.72
N ALA A 7 -10.68 10.94 -11.31
CA ALA A 7 -11.05 9.81 -12.16
C ALA A 7 -12.28 10.04 -13.09
N LYS A 8 -13.02 11.13 -12.88
CA LYS A 8 -14.24 11.50 -13.62
C LYS A 8 -14.01 12.18 -14.98
N ASP A 9 -12.77 12.52 -15.34
CA ASP A 9 -12.49 13.25 -16.58
C ASP A 9 -12.08 12.33 -17.75
N ALA A 10 -13.00 11.48 -18.24
CA ALA A 10 -12.78 10.60 -19.40
C ALA A 10 -12.30 11.32 -20.66
N ALA A 11 -12.61 12.62 -20.81
CA ALA A 11 -12.09 13.46 -21.88
C ALA A 11 -10.57 13.70 -21.81
N ARG A 12 -9.98 13.67 -20.61
CA ARG A 12 -8.56 13.90 -20.37
C ARG A 12 -7.69 12.66 -20.52
N LEU A 13 -8.26 11.47 -20.69
CA LEU A 13 -7.51 10.24 -21.00
C LEU A 13 -7.45 9.97 -22.50
N ARG A 14 -8.18 10.71 -23.35
CA ARG A 14 -8.20 10.52 -24.81
C ARG A 14 -6.82 10.67 -25.48
N TRP A 15 -5.87 11.39 -24.85
CA TRP A 15 -4.50 11.47 -25.35
C TRP A 15 -3.72 10.14 -25.14
N LEU A 16 -4.06 9.35 -24.11
CA LEU A 16 -3.51 7.99 -23.93
C LEU A 16 -4.02 7.01 -24.99
N ALA A 17 -5.16 7.27 -25.62
CA ALA A 17 -5.70 6.46 -26.71
C ALA A 17 -5.11 6.82 -28.10
N ASP A 18 -4.53 8.01 -28.28
CA ASP A 18 -4.03 8.48 -29.58
C ASP A 18 -2.49 8.61 -29.56
N ALA A 19 -1.78 7.63 -30.12
CA ALA A 19 -0.30 7.56 -30.14
C ALA A 19 0.36 8.78 -30.80
N ARG A 20 -0.37 9.50 -31.66
CA ARG A 20 0.12 10.65 -32.41
C ARG A 20 -0.03 11.96 -31.67
N ARG A 21 -0.79 11.97 -30.56
CA ARG A 21 -0.92 13.16 -29.71
C ARG A 21 0.24 13.21 -28.72
N PRO A 22 1.03 14.29 -28.71
CA PRO A 22 2.03 14.50 -27.67
C PRO A 22 1.35 14.53 -26.30
N ALA A 23 2.02 13.97 -25.29
CA ALA A 23 1.58 14.10 -23.91
C ALA A 23 1.36 15.59 -23.61
N PRO A 24 0.23 15.98 -22.98
CA PRO A 24 0.00 17.39 -22.65
C PRO A 24 1.22 17.95 -21.91
N SER A 25 1.70 19.15 -22.29
CA SER A 25 2.87 19.81 -21.68
C SER A 25 2.75 19.95 -20.16
N CYS A 26 1.54 19.87 -19.63
CA CYS A 26 1.26 19.91 -18.21
C CYS A 26 1.59 18.63 -17.44
N PHE A 27 1.96 17.53 -18.12
CA PHE A 27 2.56 16.31 -17.56
C PHE A 27 4.09 16.29 -17.63
N ALA A 28 4.71 17.18 -18.41
CA ALA A 28 6.16 17.33 -18.42
C ALA A 28 6.63 17.74 -17.01
N GLY A 29 7.57 16.99 -16.45
CA GLY A 29 8.04 17.16 -15.08
C GLY A 29 6.99 16.93 -13.98
N LYS A 30 5.88 16.22 -14.24
CA LYS A 30 4.87 15.89 -13.20
C LYS A 30 4.70 14.39 -12.96
N LEU A 31 4.60 14.07 -11.67
CA LEU A 31 4.40 12.74 -11.12
C LEU A 31 2.97 12.27 -11.31
N VAL A 32 2.83 11.04 -11.81
CA VAL A 32 1.59 10.28 -11.67
C VAL A 32 1.87 9.18 -10.65
N GLY A 33 1.58 9.47 -9.38
CA GLY A 33 1.64 8.49 -8.30
C GLY A 33 0.35 7.69 -8.23
N PHE A 34 0.46 6.41 -7.95
CA PHE A 34 -0.70 5.54 -7.75
C PHE A 34 -0.69 5.01 -6.33
N ASP A 35 -1.87 5.06 -5.71
CA ASP A 35 -2.15 4.27 -4.54
C ASP A 35 -2.74 2.95 -5.01
N ILE A 36 -2.18 1.85 -4.52
CA ILE A 36 -2.60 0.49 -4.85
C ILE A 36 -3.85 0.13 -4.06
N GLN A 37 -4.25 0.96 -3.09
CA GLN A 37 -5.59 0.92 -2.51
C GLN A 37 -6.70 1.25 -3.51
N ALA A 38 -6.40 1.69 -4.74
CA ALA A 38 -7.44 2.01 -5.71
C ALA A 38 -8.13 0.78 -6.31
N LYS A 39 -7.54 -0.43 -6.13
CA LYS A 39 -8.29 -1.68 -6.09
C LYS A 39 -8.43 -2.11 -4.62
N ASN A 40 -9.67 -2.31 -4.18
CA ASN A 40 -10.11 -2.84 -2.87
C ASN A 40 -10.36 -1.73 -1.83
N ASP A 41 -11.58 -1.45 -1.38
CA ASP A 41 -12.51 -2.40 -0.72
C ASP A 41 -13.98 -2.35 -1.24
N LEU A 42 -14.21 -1.73 -2.39
CA LEU A 42 -15.56 -1.28 -2.80
C LEU A 42 -16.14 -1.93 -4.06
N GLY A 43 -15.36 -2.72 -4.81
CA GLY A 43 -15.74 -3.12 -6.16
C GLY A 43 -15.88 -1.94 -7.15
N GLU A 44 -15.67 -0.71 -6.70
CA GLU A 44 -15.59 0.49 -7.52
C GLU A 44 -14.10 0.77 -7.82
N ASP A 45 -13.68 0.55 -9.06
CA ASP A 45 -12.42 1.04 -9.60
C ASP A 45 -12.36 2.56 -9.42
N ARG A 46 -11.65 3.03 -8.40
CA ARG A 46 -11.33 4.47 -8.23
C ARG A 46 -10.02 4.84 -8.88
N SER A 47 -9.27 3.86 -9.36
CA SER A 47 -8.27 4.07 -10.39
C SER A 47 -8.97 4.66 -11.61
N PRO A 48 -8.37 5.61 -12.34
CA PRO A 48 -8.84 5.88 -13.70
C PRO A 48 -8.95 4.52 -14.45
N PRO A 49 -9.94 4.32 -15.34
CA PRO A 49 -10.15 3.06 -16.06
C PRO A 49 -9.05 2.87 -17.10
N LEU A 50 -7.82 2.72 -16.62
CA LEU A 50 -6.62 2.54 -17.40
C LEU A 50 -6.35 1.06 -17.44
N ASP A 51 -6.39 0.50 -18.64
CA ASP A 51 -6.06 -0.89 -18.87
C ASP A 51 -4.53 -1.10 -18.72
N TRP A 52 -4.13 -2.10 -17.94
CA TRP A 52 -2.71 -2.38 -17.63
C TRP A 52 -1.88 -2.60 -18.91
N PRO A 53 -2.31 -3.48 -19.84
CA PRO A 53 -1.65 -3.65 -21.14
C PRO A 53 -1.56 -2.38 -21.99
N ALA A 54 -2.64 -1.60 -22.11
CA ALA A 54 -2.72 -0.51 -23.07
C ALA A 54 -2.26 0.85 -22.54
N ASP A 55 -2.82 1.30 -21.42
CA ASP A 55 -2.68 2.69 -20.97
C ASP A 55 -1.48 2.88 -20.05
N TRP A 56 -1.27 1.93 -19.14
CA TRP A 56 -0.21 2.00 -18.13
C TRP A 56 1.17 1.86 -18.71
N LYS A 57 1.35 0.89 -19.62
CA LYS A 57 2.60 0.72 -20.36
C LYS A 57 2.97 1.97 -21.13
N ARG A 58 2.00 2.65 -21.74
CA ARG A 58 2.23 3.90 -22.47
C ARG A 58 2.60 5.04 -21.51
N LEU A 59 1.89 5.18 -20.41
CA LEU A 59 2.12 6.23 -19.42
C LEU A 59 3.48 6.09 -18.72
N LEU A 60 3.85 4.89 -18.27
CA LEU A 60 5.08 4.63 -17.51
C LEU A 60 6.35 4.72 -18.36
N ARG A 61 6.24 4.64 -19.69
CA ARG A 61 7.34 4.88 -20.64
C ARG A 61 7.67 6.34 -20.84
N LEU A 62 6.83 7.27 -20.38
CA LEU A 62 7.15 8.69 -20.44
C LEU A 62 8.36 9.00 -19.54
N PRO A 63 9.31 9.85 -19.99
CA PRO A 63 10.58 10.08 -19.29
C PRO A 63 10.38 10.59 -17.86
N ASP A 64 9.36 11.42 -17.63
CA ASP A 64 9.07 12.09 -16.36
C ASP A 64 8.07 11.34 -15.46
N VAL A 65 7.58 10.16 -15.88
CA VAL A 65 6.61 9.40 -15.10
C VAL A 65 7.29 8.26 -14.36
N ARG A 66 7.14 8.20 -13.04
CA ARG A 66 7.60 7.08 -12.20
C ARG A 66 6.42 6.37 -11.57
N ALA A 67 6.42 5.04 -11.63
CA ALA A 67 5.53 4.25 -10.79
C ALA A 67 6.00 4.38 -9.33
N VAL A 68 5.06 4.67 -8.43
CA VAL A 68 5.28 4.67 -6.98
C VAL A 68 4.42 3.56 -6.40
N VAL A 69 5.00 2.79 -5.48
CA VAL A 69 4.36 1.64 -4.85
C VAL A 69 4.44 1.81 -3.33
N PHE A 70 3.29 2.01 -2.69
CA PHE A 70 3.16 2.11 -1.23
C PHE A 70 3.02 0.72 -0.61
N ALA A 71 4.12 0.09 -0.21
CA ALA A 71 4.13 -1.28 0.25
C ALA A 71 3.92 -1.39 1.77
N ARG A 72 3.11 -2.35 2.21
CA ARG A 72 3.09 -2.84 3.60
C ARG A 72 3.73 -4.21 3.61
N THR A 73 4.96 -4.28 4.10
CA THR A 73 5.78 -5.50 4.05
C THR A 73 5.32 -6.56 5.05
N ASN A 74 4.69 -6.13 6.15
CA ASN A 74 4.00 -7.01 7.06
C ASN A 74 2.58 -7.34 6.52
N VAL A 75 2.51 -8.35 5.67
CA VAL A 75 1.26 -8.81 5.03
C VAL A 75 0.28 -9.38 6.04
N VAL A 76 0.77 -9.97 7.15
CA VAL A 76 -0.09 -10.45 8.25
C VAL A 76 -0.87 -9.28 8.88
N LYS A 77 -0.16 -8.19 9.25
CA LYS A 77 -0.79 -6.97 9.75
C LYS A 77 -1.72 -6.34 8.72
N ARG A 78 -1.44 -6.49 7.41
CA ARG A 78 -2.36 -6.05 6.35
C ARG A 78 -3.68 -6.83 6.39
N CYS A 79 -3.62 -8.16 6.46
CA CYS A 79 -4.80 -9.02 6.54
C CYS A 79 -5.64 -8.70 7.78
N VAL A 80 -5.02 -8.58 8.96
CA VAL A 80 -5.73 -8.23 10.21
C VAL A 80 -6.33 -6.81 10.12
N SER A 81 -5.62 -5.88 9.50
CA SER A 81 -6.16 -4.54 9.27
C SER A 81 -7.38 -4.55 8.37
N LYS A 82 -7.45 -5.42 7.35
CA LYS A 82 -8.64 -5.58 6.51
C LYS A 82 -9.81 -6.15 7.31
N ALA A 83 -9.56 -7.12 8.18
CA ALA A 83 -10.60 -7.65 9.08
C ALA A 83 -11.18 -6.56 10.01
N HIS A 84 -10.36 -5.66 10.56
CA HIS A 84 -10.86 -4.50 11.31
C HIS A 84 -11.68 -3.52 10.44
N VAL A 85 -11.27 -3.31 9.18
CA VAL A 85 -12.02 -2.47 8.24
C VAL A 85 -13.41 -3.08 7.95
N ASP A 86 -13.51 -4.41 7.85
CA ASP A 86 -14.80 -5.10 7.69
C ASP A 86 -15.70 -4.93 8.92
N VAL A 87 -15.13 -5.00 10.14
CA VAL A 87 -15.87 -4.69 11.38
C VAL A 87 -16.36 -3.24 11.39
N PHE A 88 -15.53 -2.29 10.96
CA PHE A 88 -15.92 -0.90 10.82
C PHE A 88 -17.08 -0.75 9.83
N TYR A 89 -17.00 -1.36 8.64
CA TYR A 89 -18.05 -1.30 7.63
C TYR A 89 -19.36 -1.93 8.11
N ALA A 90 -19.30 -3.05 8.81
CA ALA A 90 -20.46 -3.71 9.40
C ALA A 90 -21.11 -2.81 10.48
N THR A 91 -20.30 -2.26 11.37
CA THR A 91 -20.77 -1.42 12.50
C THR A 91 -21.38 -0.11 12.01
N CYS A 92 -20.72 0.55 11.08
CA CYS A 92 -21.14 1.84 10.54
C CYS A 92 -22.12 1.72 9.36
N ARG A 93 -22.51 0.50 8.97
CA ARG A 93 -23.39 0.20 7.82
C ARG A 93 -23.00 0.97 6.56
N THR A 94 -21.69 1.10 6.35
CA THR A 94 -21.10 1.85 5.24
C THR A 94 -20.11 0.97 4.51
N ARG A 95 -19.82 1.29 3.26
CA ARG A 95 -18.74 0.66 2.50
C ARG A 95 -17.61 1.65 2.18
N LYS A 96 -17.72 2.91 2.58
CA LYS A 96 -16.74 3.96 2.29
C LYS A 96 -16.08 4.35 3.62
N ALA A 97 -14.77 4.60 3.63
CA ALA A 97 -14.04 4.95 4.87
C ALA A 97 -13.86 6.48 5.07
N VAL A 98 -14.16 7.31 4.06
CA VAL A 98 -13.73 8.73 4.06
C VAL A 98 -14.89 9.70 3.81
N SER A 99 -15.74 9.93 4.82
CA SER A 99 -16.79 10.96 4.85
C SER A 99 -16.86 11.56 6.26
N ALA A 100 -17.48 12.73 6.41
CA ALA A 100 -17.68 13.35 7.73
C ALA A 100 -18.51 12.43 8.65
N ASP A 101 -19.51 11.75 8.09
CA ASP A 101 -20.38 10.80 8.79
C ASP A 101 -19.59 9.58 9.31
N HIS A 102 -18.56 9.15 8.59
CA HIS A 102 -17.69 8.05 9.04
C HIS A 102 -16.88 8.41 10.28
N ARG A 103 -16.39 9.67 10.38
CA ARG A 103 -15.66 10.12 11.57
C ARG A 103 -16.58 10.18 12.79
N ALA A 104 -17.81 10.63 12.60
CA ALA A 104 -18.82 10.63 13.65
C ALA A 104 -19.17 9.19 14.09
N CYS A 105 -19.37 8.27 13.14
CA CYS A 105 -19.62 6.86 13.46
C CYS A 105 -18.44 6.19 14.18
N LEU A 106 -17.20 6.39 13.69
CA LEU A 106 -15.99 5.88 14.33
C LEU A 106 -15.87 6.38 15.77
N ALA A 107 -16.16 7.67 16.02
CA ALA A 107 -16.14 8.23 17.36
C ALA A 107 -17.23 7.60 18.26
N ALA A 108 -18.45 7.38 17.73
CA ALA A 108 -19.56 6.80 18.47
C ALA A 108 -19.39 5.31 18.79
N HIS A 109 -18.68 4.56 17.94
CA HIS A 109 -18.54 3.10 18.05
C HIS A 109 -17.09 2.63 18.25
N ARG A 110 -16.21 3.54 18.70
CA ARG A 110 -14.76 3.29 18.80
C ARG A 110 -14.43 2.00 19.54
N ALA A 111 -15.06 1.75 20.68
CA ALA A 111 -14.82 0.56 21.49
C ALA A 111 -15.14 -0.76 20.75
N ALA A 112 -16.18 -0.78 19.92
CA ALA A 112 -16.53 -1.96 19.13
C ALA A 112 -15.57 -2.17 17.94
N ILE A 113 -15.12 -1.07 17.32
CA ILE A 113 -14.21 -1.10 16.17
C ILE A 113 -12.78 -1.46 16.57
N ASP A 114 -12.35 -1.00 17.74
CA ASP A 114 -11.02 -1.27 18.31
C ASP A 114 -10.95 -2.62 19.04
N ALA A 115 -12.09 -3.30 19.24
CA ALA A 115 -12.11 -4.61 19.89
C ALA A 115 -11.26 -5.63 19.09
N PRO A 116 -10.59 -6.57 19.78
CA PRO A 116 -9.78 -7.59 19.10
C PRO A 116 -10.61 -8.38 18.08
N VAL A 117 -10.11 -8.48 16.85
CA VAL A 117 -10.80 -9.20 15.78
C VAL A 117 -10.49 -10.69 15.81
N ALA A 118 -11.52 -11.50 15.59
CA ALA A 118 -11.34 -12.92 15.37
C ALA A 118 -10.81 -13.16 13.95
N VAL A 119 -9.70 -13.88 13.85
CA VAL A 119 -9.13 -14.37 12.59
C VAL A 119 -8.76 -15.84 12.76
N ASP A 120 -8.84 -16.61 11.69
CA ASP A 120 -8.36 -17.99 11.67
C ASP A 120 -6.91 -18.03 11.19
N GLY A 121 -6.05 -18.81 11.87
CA GLY A 121 -4.61 -18.84 11.58
C GLY A 121 -4.27 -19.49 10.23
N ALA A 122 -5.03 -20.49 9.80
CA ALA A 122 -4.79 -21.16 8.51
C ALA A 122 -5.27 -20.28 7.34
N ASP A 123 -6.43 -19.66 7.48
CA ASP A 123 -6.91 -18.66 6.53
C ASP A 123 -6.00 -17.44 6.46
N LEU A 124 -5.45 -17.01 7.60
CA LEU A 124 -4.49 -15.90 7.65
C LEU A 124 -3.23 -16.20 6.83
N ALA A 125 -2.71 -17.43 6.88
CA ALA A 125 -1.59 -17.84 6.02
C ALA A 125 -1.95 -17.72 4.53
N ARG A 126 -3.10 -18.26 4.13
CA ARG A 126 -3.59 -18.22 2.74
C ARG A 126 -3.80 -16.78 2.26
N LEU A 127 -4.42 -15.94 3.09
CA LEU A 127 -4.64 -14.53 2.77
C LEU A 127 -3.31 -13.77 2.67
N ALA A 128 -2.39 -13.99 3.60
CA ALA A 128 -1.07 -13.37 3.59
C ALA A 128 -0.26 -13.74 2.34
N HIS A 129 -0.33 -15.00 1.89
CA HIS A 129 0.25 -15.44 0.61
C HIS A 129 -0.36 -14.72 -0.58
N ASN A 130 -1.69 -14.56 -0.62
CA ASN A 130 -2.37 -13.83 -1.69
C ASN A 130 -1.98 -12.35 -1.71
N GLU A 131 -1.96 -11.70 -0.56
CA GLU A 131 -1.49 -10.31 -0.43
C GLU A 131 -0.05 -10.18 -0.91
N GLY A 132 0.82 -11.10 -0.49
CA GLY A 132 2.21 -11.14 -0.92
C GLY A 132 2.38 -11.30 -2.43
N ARG A 133 1.58 -12.19 -3.04
CA ARG A 133 1.59 -12.41 -4.49
C ARG A 133 1.09 -11.18 -5.24
N GLU A 134 -0.01 -10.57 -4.81
CA GLU A 134 -0.51 -9.33 -5.42
C GLU A 134 0.55 -8.22 -5.39
N TRP A 135 1.31 -8.12 -4.30
CA TRP A 135 2.45 -7.20 -4.20
C TRP A 135 3.53 -7.49 -5.23
N VAL A 136 3.99 -8.74 -5.32
CA VAL A 136 5.06 -9.14 -6.26
C VAL A 136 4.62 -8.93 -7.71
N ASP A 137 3.43 -9.41 -8.08
CA ASP A 137 2.86 -9.26 -9.41
C ASP A 137 2.80 -7.79 -9.84
N LEU A 138 2.43 -6.90 -8.91
CA LEU A 138 2.34 -5.49 -9.19
C LEU A 138 3.72 -4.86 -9.41
N MET A 139 4.70 -5.21 -8.59
CA MET A 139 6.08 -4.74 -8.74
C MET A 139 6.65 -5.14 -10.09
N GLU A 140 6.43 -6.40 -10.50
CA GLU A 140 6.84 -6.91 -11.80
C GLU A 140 6.13 -6.21 -12.96
N LYS A 141 4.80 -6.05 -12.88
CA LYS A 141 4.01 -5.36 -13.91
C LYS A 141 4.44 -3.90 -14.05
N ALA A 142 4.60 -3.18 -12.95
CA ALA A 142 5.06 -1.80 -12.95
C ALA A 142 6.49 -1.66 -13.52
N GLY A 143 7.38 -2.57 -13.10
CA GLY A 143 8.76 -2.64 -13.58
C GLY A 143 8.84 -2.87 -15.08
N ALA A 144 8.13 -3.90 -15.58
CA ALA A 144 8.08 -4.26 -16.98
C ALA A 144 7.41 -3.17 -17.85
N ALA A 145 6.35 -2.52 -17.34
CA ALA A 145 5.65 -1.46 -18.05
C ALA A 145 6.51 -0.20 -18.21
N GLY A 146 7.23 0.21 -17.15
CA GLY A 146 8.08 1.39 -17.16
C GLY A 146 9.50 1.17 -17.69
N GLY A 147 9.93 -0.08 -17.85
CA GLY A 147 11.32 -0.43 -18.19
C GLY A 147 12.32 -0.10 -17.08
N ARG A 148 11.83 0.07 -15.84
CA ARG A 148 12.61 0.43 -14.65
C ARG A 148 11.85 0.04 -13.38
N PRO A 149 12.52 -0.30 -12.26
CA PRO A 149 11.84 -0.59 -11.00
C PRO A 149 10.97 0.59 -10.53
N PRO A 150 9.80 0.33 -9.90
CA PRO A 150 9.00 1.36 -9.28
C PRO A 150 9.69 1.89 -8.00
N LEU A 151 9.35 3.13 -7.61
CA LEU A 151 9.79 3.72 -6.35
C LEU A 151 8.96 3.14 -5.19
N LEU A 152 9.64 2.44 -4.29
CA LEU A 152 9.02 1.87 -3.10
C LEU A 152 8.91 2.90 -1.96
N VAL A 153 7.74 2.97 -1.33
CA VAL A 153 7.50 3.67 -0.07
C VAL A 153 6.94 2.63 0.91
N PHE A 154 7.73 2.26 1.93
CA PHE A 154 7.28 1.29 2.92
C PHE A 154 6.43 1.98 3.99
N TYR A 155 5.25 1.45 4.23
CA TYR A 155 4.33 1.93 5.26
C TYR A 155 5.01 1.94 6.64
N GLU A 156 5.72 0.86 6.96
CA GLU A 156 6.47 0.71 8.20
C GLU A 156 7.57 1.77 8.37
N ALA A 157 8.32 2.06 7.31
CA ALA A 157 9.36 3.09 7.34
C ALA A 157 8.75 4.49 7.47
N LEU A 158 7.64 4.74 6.79
CA LEU A 158 6.91 6.00 6.84
C LEU A 158 6.33 6.28 8.23
N LEU A 159 5.87 5.24 8.95
CA LEU A 159 5.42 5.38 10.33
C LEU A 159 6.57 5.72 11.29
N ARG A 160 7.73 5.09 11.09
CA ARG A 160 8.88 5.26 11.98
C ARG A 160 9.57 6.62 11.81
N ASP A 161 9.78 7.06 10.57
CA ASP A 161 10.43 8.32 10.25
C ASP A 161 9.81 8.95 8.99
N PRO A 162 8.65 9.62 9.13
CA PRO A 162 7.94 10.19 7.99
C PRO A 162 8.75 11.28 7.29
N HIS A 163 9.54 12.06 8.03
CA HIS A 163 10.32 13.13 7.45
C HIS A 163 11.42 12.58 6.54
N ARG A 164 12.19 11.58 7.01
CA ARG A 164 13.23 10.93 6.21
C ARG A 164 12.65 10.23 4.98
N GLU A 165 11.57 9.47 5.14
CA GLU A 165 10.99 8.73 4.01
C GLU A 165 10.37 9.66 2.97
N LEU A 166 9.70 10.73 3.39
CA LEU A 166 9.18 11.74 2.46
C LEU A 166 10.31 12.52 1.79
N LYS A 167 11.42 12.82 2.49
CA LYS A 167 12.61 13.43 1.89
C LYS A 167 13.24 12.52 0.84
N ARG A 168 13.44 11.24 1.14
CA ARG A 168 13.94 10.22 0.18
C ARG A 168 13.02 10.13 -1.03
N PHE A 169 11.72 10.10 -0.80
CA PHE A 169 10.71 10.10 -1.84
C PHE A 169 10.82 11.33 -2.74
N PHE A 170 10.84 12.55 -2.20
CA PHE A 170 10.95 13.78 -3.01
C PHE A 170 12.28 13.89 -3.75
N ALA A 171 13.39 13.44 -3.14
CA ALA A 171 14.69 13.41 -3.79
C ALA A 171 14.70 12.48 -5.02
N ALA A 172 14.11 11.28 -4.90
CA ALA A 172 13.98 10.33 -6.01
C ALA A 172 13.13 10.87 -7.19
N LEU A 173 12.37 11.94 -6.95
CA LEU A 173 11.52 12.60 -7.94
C LEU A 173 12.15 13.89 -8.48
N GLY A 174 13.40 14.19 -8.12
CA GLY A 174 14.09 15.42 -8.54
C GLY A 174 13.49 16.70 -7.95
N MET A 175 12.68 16.58 -6.88
CA MET A 175 12.00 17.73 -6.28
C MET A 175 12.85 18.47 -5.24
N GLY A 176 14.06 17.96 -4.95
CA GLY A 176 15.00 18.52 -3.98
C GLY A 176 14.56 18.38 -2.53
N ASP A 177 15.30 19.06 -1.64
CA ASP A 177 15.01 19.14 -0.21
C ASP A 177 13.81 20.07 0.03
N ARG A 178 12.59 19.58 -0.22
CA ARG A 178 11.38 20.31 0.15
C ARG A 178 11.15 20.19 1.65
N ALA A 179 10.76 21.30 2.28
CA ALA A 179 10.31 21.30 3.66
C ALA A 179 9.05 20.43 3.77
N VAL A 180 9.19 19.26 4.39
CA VAL A 180 8.07 18.36 4.67
C VAL A 180 7.47 18.79 6.00
N SER A 181 6.36 19.52 5.95
CA SER A 181 5.51 19.73 7.12
C SER A 181 4.87 18.39 7.47
N ALA A 182 5.51 17.62 8.36
CA ALA A 182 5.00 16.34 8.84
C ALA A 182 3.88 16.53 9.88
N ALA A 183 2.93 17.43 9.61
CA ALA A 183 1.71 17.58 10.40
C ALA A 183 0.63 16.54 10.03
N SER A 184 0.97 15.51 9.26
CA SER A 184 0.07 14.41 8.94
C SER A 184 0.23 13.29 9.98
N GLY A 185 -0.44 13.43 11.12
CA GLY A 185 -0.71 12.27 11.96
C GLY A 185 -1.53 11.27 11.14
N SER A 186 -0.90 10.17 10.73
CA SER A 186 -1.65 9.03 10.19
C SER A 186 -2.57 8.55 11.29
N LEU A 187 -3.88 8.78 11.16
CA LEU A 187 -4.91 8.24 12.04
C LEU A 187 -5.04 6.75 11.75
N LYS A 188 -4.05 5.98 12.21
CA LYS A 188 -4.14 4.53 12.18
C LYS A 188 -5.23 4.13 13.18
N ILE A 189 -6.24 3.41 12.69
CA ILE A 189 -7.37 2.97 13.51
C ILE A 189 -6.92 1.79 14.41
N THR A 190 -6.00 0.95 13.92
CA THR A 190 -5.53 -0.28 14.59
C THR A 190 -4.15 -0.14 15.22
N GLY A 191 -3.94 -0.75 16.39
CA GLY A 191 -2.62 -0.86 17.03
C GLY A 191 -1.61 -1.60 16.15
N ASP A 192 -0.30 -1.35 16.36
CA ASP A 192 0.76 -2.09 15.67
C ASP A 192 1.06 -3.45 16.30
N ASP A 193 0.75 -3.64 17.59
CA ASP A 193 0.91 -4.94 18.25
C ASP A 193 -0.36 -5.80 18.09
N LEU A 194 -0.24 -6.83 17.23
CA LEU A 194 -1.34 -7.76 16.96
C LEU A 194 -1.73 -8.59 18.18
N ARG A 195 -0.90 -8.70 19.23
CA ARG A 195 -1.28 -9.35 20.50
C ARG A 195 -2.47 -8.67 21.17
N THR A 196 -2.67 -7.38 20.90
CA THR A 196 -3.78 -6.59 21.44
C THR A 196 -4.95 -6.45 20.47
N SER A 197 -4.72 -6.71 19.18
CA SER A 197 -5.73 -6.51 18.13
C SER A 197 -6.33 -7.82 17.60
N VAL A 198 -5.74 -8.98 17.91
CA VAL A 198 -6.25 -10.30 17.51
C VAL A 198 -6.83 -11.02 18.71
N ALA A 199 -8.09 -11.45 18.59
CA ALA A 199 -8.73 -12.31 19.58
C ALA A 199 -8.05 -13.69 19.59
N ASN A 200 -7.82 -14.24 20.80
CA ASN A 200 -7.13 -15.53 20.98
C ASN A 200 -5.77 -15.60 20.27
N PHE A 201 -4.94 -14.57 20.44
CA PHE A 201 -3.64 -14.45 19.75
C PHE A 201 -2.80 -15.72 19.83
N SER A 202 -2.66 -16.35 21.00
CA SER A 202 -1.85 -17.57 21.16
C SER A 202 -2.38 -18.74 20.32
N GLY A 203 -3.70 -18.89 20.20
CA GLY A 203 -4.31 -19.90 19.35
C GLY A 203 -4.09 -19.62 17.86
N VAL A 204 -4.23 -18.35 17.45
CA VAL A 204 -3.94 -17.91 16.08
C VAL A 204 -2.47 -18.11 15.74
N GLU A 205 -1.57 -17.79 16.66
CA GLU A 205 -0.13 -17.99 16.50
C GLU A 205 0.21 -19.46 16.30
N ALA A 206 -0.36 -20.36 17.10
CA ALA A 206 -0.15 -21.79 16.96
C ALA A 206 -0.69 -22.32 15.61
N ALA A 207 -1.91 -21.92 15.24
CA ALA A 207 -2.52 -22.32 13.97
C ALA A 207 -1.76 -21.77 12.75
N LEU A 208 -1.34 -20.50 12.79
CA LEU A 208 -0.52 -19.87 11.75
C LEU A 208 0.83 -20.56 11.65
N GLY A 209 1.48 -20.86 12.78
CA GLY A 209 2.77 -21.55 12.80
C GLY A 209 2.70 -22.97 12.23
N ALA A 210 1.58 -23.67 12.46
CA ALA A 210 1.33 -24.98 11.87
C ALA A 210 1.03 -24.91 10.36
N ALA A 211 0.34 -23.86 9.91
CA ALA A 211 0.02 -23.65 8.49
C ALA A 211 1.23 -23.16 7.68
N ASP A 212 1.92 -22.14 8.18
CA ASP A 212 3.14 -21.58 7.59
C ASP A 212 3.98 -20.79 8.61
N PRO A 213 5.11 -21.34 9.09
CA PRO A 213 5.94 -20.70 10.10
C PRO A 213 6.64 -19.42 9.61
N CYS A 214 6.71 -19.18 8.30
CA CYS A 214 7.36 -18.00 7.73
C CYS A 214 6.69 -16.69 8.17
N PHE A 215 5.39 -16.72 8.46
CA PHE A 215 4.62 -15.55 8.90
C PHE A 215 4.70 -15.26 10.40
N LEU A 216 5.29 -16.13 11.23
CA LEU A 216 5.33 -15.93 12.69
C LEU A 216 6.08 -14.65 13.08
N GLY A 217 7.17 -14.33 12.39
CA GLY A 217 7.91 -13.08 12.62
C GLY A 217 7.06 -11.85 12.34
N GLN A 218 6.21 -11.90 11.31
CA GLN A 218 5.29 -10.81 10.97
C GLN A 218 4.13 -10.70 11.97
N LEU A 219 3.59 -11.83 12.43
CA LEU A 219 2.53 -11.85 13.45
C LEU A 219 3.01 -11.26 14.80
N ARG A 220 4.25 -11.56 15.20
CA ARG A 220 4.84 -11.16 16.49
C ARG A 220 5.45 -9.76 16.50
N ASP A 221 5.62 -9.14 15.34
CA ASP A 221 6.24 -7.82 15.23
C ASP A 221 5.37 -6.74 15.88
N ALA A 222 5.93 -6.02 16.85
CA ALA A 222 5.27 -4.89 17.51
C ALA A 222 5.84 -3.52 17.09
N GLU A 223 6.97 -3.51 16.37
CA GLU A 223 7.78 -2.30 16.16
C GLU A 223 7.61 -1.68 14.76
N SER A 224 6.69 -2.24 13.94
CA SER A 224 6.52 -1.85 12.55
C SER A 224 7.85 -1.99 11.79
N ARG A 225 8.42 -3.19 11.86
CA ARG A 225 9.64 -3.54 11.11
C ARG A 225 9.34 -3.66 9.61
N VAL A 226 10.25 -3.15 8.78
CA VAL A 226 10.26 -3.48 7.35
C VAL A 226 10.79 -4.89 7.17
N PHE A 227 10.01 -5.76 6.54
CA PHE A 227 10.44 -7.11 6.17
C PHE A 227 11.10 -7.06 4.79
N ASP A 228 12.32 -7.57 4.67
CA ASP A 228 13.07 -7.60 3.41
C ASP A 228 12.67 -8.78 2.49
N THR A 229 11.79 -9.66 2.97
CA THR A 229 11.23 -10.78 2.22
C THR A 229 9.73 -10.90 2.47
N ILE A 230 9.02 -11.42 1.48
CA ILE A 230 7.62 -11.83 1.59
C ILE A 230 7.55 -13.35 1.45
N CYS A 231 6.85 -14.01 2.37
CA CYS A 231 6.53 -15.43 2.27
C CYS A 231 5.43 -15.64 1.21
N LEU A 232 5.65 -16.58 0.29
CA LEU A 232 4.73 -16.97 -0.77
C LEU A 232 4.51 -18.49 -0.73
N ALA A 233 3.38 -18.96 -1.26
CA ALA A 233 3.00 -20.39 -1.24
C ALA A 233 3.97 -21.33 -2.00
N GLY A 234 5.01 -20.79 -2.66
CA GLY A 234 6.06 -21.53 -3.35
C GLY A 234 7.49 -21.16 -2.93
N GLY A 235 7.66 -20.45 -1.81
CA GLY A 235 8.96 -19.99 -1.31
C GLY A 235 8.96 -18.53 -0.87
N THR A 236 10.12 -17.95 -0.62
CA THR A 236 10.26 -16.53 -0.26
C THR A 236 10.64 -15.70 -1.48
N SER A 237 10.05 -14.51 -1.59
CA SER A 237 10.49 -13.49 -2.56
C SER A 237 11.19 -12.37 -1.81
N ALA A 238 12.43 -12.06 -2.20
CA ALA A 238 13.14 -10.90 -1.68
C ALA A 238 12.64 -9.63 -2.37
N PHE A 239 12.61 -8.51 -1.64
CA PHE A 239 12.53 -7.22 -2.29
C PHE A 239 13.88 -6.97 -2.98
N SER A 240 13.88 -6.92 -4.31
CA SER A 240 15.07 -6.46 -5.02
C SER A 240 15.23 -4.96 -4.76
N LYS A 241 16.06 -4.61 -3.76
CA LYS A 241 16.47 -3.24 -3.44
C LYS A 241 17.34 -2.72 -4.59
N HIS A 242 16.72 -2.33 -5.71
CA HIS A 242 17.43 -1.71 -6.82
C HIS A 242 17.10 -0.23 -6.91
N GLY A 243 18.03 0.55 -6.35
CA GLY A 243 18.10 1.99 -6.33
C GLY A 243 18.98 2.44 -5.15
N ASP A 244 20.28 2.16 -5.23
CA ASP A 244 21.37 2.71 -4.40
C ASP A 244 21.02 3.21 -2.99
N ALA A 245 20.83 2.26 -2.08
CA ALA A 245 21.27 2.38 -0.69
C ALA A 245 21.33 0.96 -0.11
N SER A 246 22.55 0.44 -0.04
CA SER A 246 22.88 -0.81 0.63
C SER A 246 22.20 -0.92 2.01
N PRO A 247 21.78 -2.12 2.45
CA PRO A 247 21.33 -2.37 3.83
C PRO A 247 22.38 -1.95 4.89
N THR A 248 23.65 -1.81 4.51
CA THR A 248 24.71 -1.32 5.40
C THR A 248 24.63 0.19 5.72
N ALA A 249 23.77 0.96 5.05
CA ALA A 249 23.44 2.33 5.43
C ALA A 249 22.28 2.41 6.45
N TYR A 250 21.72 1.27 6.83
CA TYR A 250 20.67 1.13 7.84
C TYR A 250 21.29 0.43 9.05
N GLY A 251 22.11 1.16 9.82
CA GLY A 251 22.59 0.67 11.11
C GLY A 251 21.40 0.19 11.95
N TYR A 252 21.36 -1.11 12.18
CA TYR A 252 20.65 -1.73 13.30
C TYR A 252 21.49 -1.55 14.56
#